data_AF-A0A9E5ZA64-F1
#
_entry.id   AF-A0A9E5ZA64-F1
#
_cell.length_a   1.000
_cell.length_b   1.000
_cell.length_c   1.000
_cell.angle_alpha   90.00
_cell.angle_beta   90.00
_cell.angle_gamma   90.00
#
_symmetry.space_group_name_H-M   'P 1'
#
loop_
_entity.id
_entity.type
_entity.pdbx_description
1 polymer ?
#
loop_
_entity_poly.entity_id
_entity_poly.type
_entity_poly.pdbx_seq_one_letter_code
_entity_poly.pdbx_strand_id
1 'polypeptide(L)'
;MTQDSKNSVENTLKELGKKIDQLIEESKEASLELREELDKTIATLKIKKEALEVIIRDYQERKNFRQAKGHFASALFELKKAFQALFSKRDV
;
A
#
# COMPACT_ATOMS: atom_id res chain seq x y z
N MET A 1 -14.00 -15.94 14.09
CA MET A 1 -13.35 -14.72 13.55
C MET A 1 -13.49 -13.68 14.65
N THR A 2 -12.41 -13.14 15.21
CA THR A 2 -12.55 -11.95 16.07
C THR A 2 -12.61 -10.74 15.16
N GLN A 3 -13.52 -9.83 15.47
CA GLN A 3 -13.78 -8.58 14.74
C GLN A 3 -12.47 -7.76 14.51
N ASP A 4 -11.50 -7.93 15.41
CA ASP A 4 -10.19 -7.28 15.41
C ASP A 4 -9.34 -7.56 14.17
N SER A 5 -9.38 -8.79 13.63
CA SER A 5 -8.52 -9.15 12.48
C SER A 5 -9.02 -8.52 11.17
N LYS A 6 -10.33 -8.33 11.03
CA LYS A 6 -10.93 -7.65 9.87
C LYS A 6 -10.64 -6.15 9.93
N ASN A 7 -10.85 -5.55 11.11
CA ASN A 7 -10.56 -4.14 11.35
C ASN A 7 -9.09 -3.80 11.13
N SER A 8 -8.16 -4.67 11.55
CA SER A 8 -6.72 -4.44 11.35
C SER A 8 -6.34 -4.35 9.86
N VAL A 9 -6.89 -5.22 9.01
CA VAL A 9 -6.59 -5.25 7.58
C VAL A 9 -7.15 -4.03 6.85
N GLU A 10 -8.40 -3.68 7.15
CA GLU A 10 -9.04 -2.49 6.58
C GLU A 10 -8.34 -1.19 7.03
N ASN A 11 -7.91 -1.12 8.29
CA ASN A 11 -7.13 0.01 8.79
C ASN A 11 -5.80 0.15 8.05
N THR A 12 -5.10 -0.96 7.81
CA THR A 12 -3.82 -0.91 7.11
C THR A 12 -3.98 -0.49 5.64
N LEU A 13 -5.02 -0.97 4.94
CA LEU A 13 -5.33 -0.48 3.58
C LEU A 13 -5.67 1.01 3.55
N LYS A 14 -6.43 1.49 4.55
CA LYS A 14 -6.73 2.93 4.71
C LYS A 14 -5.47 3.75 4.93
N GLU A 15 -4.57 3.29 5.79
CA GLU A 15 -3.28 3.95 6.02
C GLU A 15 -2.43 3.99 4.74
N LEU A 16 -2.41 2.90 3.98
CA LEU A 16 -1.75 2.87 2.67
C LEU A 16 -2.33 3.87 1.69
N GLY A 17 -3.66 3.98 1.61
CA GLY A 17 -4.34 4.98 0.81
C GLY A 17 -3.90 6.39 1.17
N LYS A 18 -3.95 6.75 2.46
CA LYS A 18 -3.51 8.06 2.95
C LYS A 18 -2.05 8.37 2.60
N LYS A 19 -1.17 7.38 2.69
CA LYS A 19 0.25 7.55 2.33
C LYS A 19 0.46 7.76 0.83
N ILE A 20 -0.33 7.10 -0.01
CA ILE A 20 -0.31 7.35 -1.46
C ILE A 20 -0.83 8.76 -1.74
N ASP A 21 -1.89 9.21 -1.07
CA ASP A 21 -2.43 10.56 -1.23
C ASP A 21 -1.41 11.63 -0.81
N GLN A 22 -0.69 11.41 0.29
CA GLN A 22 0.40 12.29 0.71
C GLN A 22 1.53 12.34 -0.34
N LEU A 23 1.92 11.19 -0.91
CA LEU A 23 2.92 11.15 -1.98
C LEU A 23 2.48 11.92 -3.24
N ILE A 24 1.20 11.86 -3.58
CA ILE A 24 0.62 12.62 -4.69
C ILE A 24 0.72 14.13 -4.41
N GLU A 25 0.47 14.56 -3.17
CA GLU A 25 0.60 15.97 -2.83
C GLU A 25 2.06 16.42 -2.87
N GLU A 26 2.98 15.63 -2.31
CA GLU A 26 4.42 15.91 -2.38
C GLU A 26 4.94 15.91 -3.83
N SER A 27 4.41 15.08 -4.73
CA SER A 27 4.83 15.09 -6.13
C SER A 27 4.42 16.37 -6.87
N LYS A 28 3.32 17.02 -6.46
CA LYS A 28 2.91 18.32 -6.99
C LYS A 28 3.83 19.47 -6.58
N GLU A 29 4.55 19.34 -5.47
CA GLU A 29 5.52 20.36 -5.02
C GLU A 29 6.96 20.03 -5.44
N ALA A 30 7.22 18.81 -5.90
CA ALA A 30 8.53 18.35 -6.36
C ALA A 30 8.97 18.99 -7.70
N SER A 31 10.29 19.01 -7.92
CA SER A 31 10.90 19.35 -9.22
C SER A 31 10.43 18.39 -10.31
N LEU A 32 10.52 18.79 -11.59
CA LEU A 32 10.02 18.01 -12.73
C LEU A 32 10.58 16.58 -12.79
N GLU A 33 11.90 16.40 -12.63
CA GLU A 33 12.54 15.07 -12.61
C GLU A 33 12.07 14.22 -11.43
N LEU A 34 11.99 14.81 -10.24
CA LEU A 34 11.53 14.12 -9.04
C LEU A 34 10.04 13.77 -9.14
N ARG A 35 9.22 14.63 -9.76
CA ARG A 35 7.80 14.39 -10.00
C ARG A 35 7.59 13.17 -10.89
N GLU A 36 8.34 13.02 -11.98
CA GLU A 36 8.21 11.83 -12.84
C GLU A 36 8.54 10.53 -12.12
N GLU A 37 9.58 10.52 -11.29
CA GLU A 37 9.95 9.34 -10.49
C GLU A 37 8.86 9.04 -9.43
N LEU A 38 8.30 10.08 -8.81
CA LEU A 38 7.21 9.95 -7.86
C LEU A 38 5.92 9.48 -8.53
N ASP A 39 5.59 9.95 -9.72
CA ASP A 39 4.37 9.57 -10.42
C ASP A 39 4.41 8.09 -10.87
N LYS A 40 5.56 7.62 -11.39
CA LYS A 40 5.81 6.19 -11.67
C LYS A 40 5.68 5.33 -10.42
N THR A 41 6.23 5.82 -9.32
CA THR A 41 6.14 5.19 -8.00
C THR A 41 4.69 5.11 -7.51
N ILE A 42 3.95 6.22 -7.55
CA ILE A 42 2.56 6.33 -7.14
C ILE A 42 1.71 5.35 -7.96
N ALA A 43 1.92 5.29 -9.28
CA ALA A 43 1.23 4.35 -10.14
C ALA A 43 1.46 2.89 -9.71
N THR A 44 2.72 2.53 -9.42
CA THR A 44 3.08 1.19 -8.92
C THR A 44 2.42 0.88 -7.58
N LEU A 45 2.41 1.84 -6.64
CA LEU A 45 1.78 1.69 -5.33
C LEU A 45 0.27 1.53 -5.43
N LYS A 46 -0.39 2.28 -6.33
CA LYS A 46 -1.83 2.15 -6.60
C LYS A 46 -2.19 0.75 -7.12
N ILE A 47 -1.46 0.25 -8.11
CA ILE A 47 -1.67 -1.09 -8.67
C ILE A 47 -1.53 -2.16 -7.58
N LYS A 48 -0.48 -2.07 -6.76
CA LYS A 48 -0.27 -3.03 -5.66
C LYS A 48 -1.35 -2.95 -4.58
N LYS A 49 -1.85 -1.74 -4.27
CA LYS A 49 -2.98 -1.55 -3.34
C LYS A 49 -4.26 -2.17 -3.88
N GLU A 50 -4.60 -1.93 -5.15
CA GLU A 50 -5.78 -2.52 -5.79
C GLU A 50 -5.69 -4.05 -5.83
N ALA A 51 -4.53 -4.62 -6.19
CA ALA A 51 -4.32 -6.05 -6.15
C ALA A 51 -4.57 -6.63 -4.73
N LEU A 52 -4.10 -5.93 -3.70
CA LEU A 52 -4.34 -6.31 -2.30
C LEU A 52 -5.81 -6.23 -1.91
N GLU A 53 -6.53 -5.19 -2.36
CA GLU A 53 -7.98 -5.04 -2.12
C GLU A 53 -8.79 -6.15 -2.78
N VAL A 54 -8.46 -6.53 -4.03
CA VAL A 54 -9.09 -7.65 -4.74
C VAL A 54 -8.84 -8.95 -3.99
N ILE A 55 -7.60 -9.20 -3.58
CA ILE A 55 -7.22 -10.39 -2.82
C ILE A 55 -8.01 -10.46 -1.50
N ILE A 56 -8.10 -9.35 -0.76
CA ILE A 56 -8.89 -9.31 0.47
C ILE A 56 -10.36 -9.60 0.21
N ARG A 57 -10.95 -8.98 -0.82
CA ARG A 57 -12.37 -9.15 -1.14
C ARG A 57 -12.66 -10.63 -1.47
N ASP A 58 -11.85 -11.26 -2.31
CA ASP A 58 -11.99 -12.69 -2.65
C ASP A 58 -11.82 -13.59 -1.40
N TYR A 59 -10.91 -13.26 -0.49
CA TYR A 59 -10.73 -14.03 0.75
C TYR A 59 -11.81 -13.78 1.81
N GLN A 60 -12.39 -12.58 1.87
CA GLN A 60 -13.54 -12.28 2.71
C GLN A 60 -14.76 -13.09 2.26
N GLU A 61 -14.93 -13.28 0.95
CA GLU A 61 -15.98 -14.10 0.36
C GLU A 61 -15.75 -15.60 0.61
N ARG A 62 -14.49 -16.08 0.55
CA ARG A 62 -14.16 -17.52 0.62
C ARG A 62 -13.98 -18.13 2.02
N LYS A 63 -14.27 -17.43 3.12
CA LYS A 63 -14.08 -17.87 4.54
C LYS A 63 -12.65 -18.35 4.93
N ASN A 64 -11.67 -18.37 4.02
CA ASN A 64 -10.29 -18.85 4.23
C ASN A 64 -9.29 -17.75 4.62
N PHE A 65 -9.78 -16.64 5.18
CA PHE A 65 -9.00 -15.45 5.55
C PHE A 65 -7.77 -15.75 6.45
N ARG A 66 -7.80 -16.84 7.22
CA ARG A 66 -6.69 -17.22 8.11
C ARG A 66 -5.42 -17.60 7.34
N GLN A 67 -5.55 -18.23 6.17
CA GLN A 67 -4.41 -18.53 5.29
C GLN A 67 -3.98 -17.28 4.50
N ALA A 68 -4.95 -16.46 4.09
CA ALA A 68 -4.71 -15.20 3.39
C ALA A 68 -3.89 -14.18 4.20
N LYS A 69 -4.05 -14.18 5.53
CA LYS A 69 -3.37 -13.24 6.44
C LYS A 69 -1.84 -13.23 6.25
N GLY A 70 -1.23 -14.39 6.00
CA GLY A 70 0.22 -14.50 5.78
C GLY A 70 0.66 -13.85 4.47
N HIS A 71 -0.04 -14.15 3.37
CA HIS A 71 0.22 -13.55 2.06
C HIS A 71 -0.04 -12.04 2.07
N PHE A 72 -1.09 -11.61 2.77
CA PHE A 72 -1.43 -10.21 2.92
C PHE A 72 -0.38 -9.44 3.71
N ALA A 73 0.03 -9.93 4.89
CA ALA A 73 1.05 -9.29 5.72
C ALA A 73 2.39 -9.17 4.97
N SER A 74 2.77 -10.20 4.20
CA SER A 74 3.98 -10.18 3.37
C SER A 74 3.89 -9.13 2.25
N ALA A 75 2.80 -9.09 1.50
CA ALA A 75 2.62 -8.11 0.43
C ALA A 75 2.59 -6.66 0.96
N LEU A 76 1.99 -6.44 2.13
CA LEU A 76 1.99 -5.15 2.81
C LEU A 76 3.38 -4.73 3.28
N PHE A 77 4.15 -5.67 3.80
CA PHE A 77 5.52 -5.43 4.22
C PHE A 77 6.41 -5.04 3.03
N GLU A 78 6.28 -5.73 1.90
CA GLU A 78 6.96 -5.37 0.64
C GLU A 78 6.55 -3.97 0.16
N LEU A 79 5.27 -3.62 0.26
CA LEU A 79 4.77 -2.31 -0.13
C LEU A 79 5.34 -1.20 0.78
N LYS A 80 5.40 -1.45 2.10
CA LYS A 80 5.99 -0.54 3.07
C LYS A 80 7.50 -0.36 2.83
N LYS A 81 8.21 -1.43 2.49
CA LYS A 81 9.64 -1.37 2.12
C LYS A 81 9.87 -0.57 0.86
N ALA A 82 9.07 -0.79 -0.18
CA ALA A 82 9.15 0.00 -1.41
C ALA A 82 8.96 1.50 -1.09
N PHE A 83 7.94 1.82 -0.30
CA PHE A 83 7.69 3.19 0.16
C PHE A 83 8.88 3.76 0.94
N GLN A 84 9.43 3.03 1.92
CA GLN A 84 10.59 3.49 2.68
C GLN A 84 11.82 3.70 1.81
N ALA A 85 12.10 2.81 0.86
CA ALA A 85 13.24 2.94 -0.04
C ALA A 85 13.17 4.20 -0.91
N LEU A 86 11.96 4.64 -1.27
CA LEU A 86 11.73 5.89 -2.01
C LEU A 86 11.98 7.13 -1.16
N PHE A 87 11.56 7.12 0.11
CA PHE A 87 11.79 8.24 1.02
C PHE A 87 13.23 8.31 1.54
N SER A 88 13.87 7.17 1.82
CA SER A 88 15.27 7.12 2.24
C SER A 88 16.25 7.52 1.13
N LYS A 89 15.82 7.46 -0.14
CA LYS A 89 16.58 8.02 -1.26
C LYS A 89 16.54 9.56 -1.34
N ARG A 90 15.65 10.24 -0.61
CA ARG A 90 15.58 11.71 -0.56
C ARG A 90 16.50 12.36 0.49
N ASP A 91 17.17 11.59 1.36
CA ASP A 91 18.08 12.08 2.41
C ASP A 91 19.57 12.16 1.98
N VAL A 92 19.87 12.18 0.66
CA VAL A 92 21.23 12.36 0.11
C VAL A 92 21.25 13.48 -0.92
#